data_AF-A0A359LY57-F1
#
_entry.id   AF-A0A359LY57-F1
#
_cell.length_a   1.000
_cell.length_b   1.000
_cell.length_c   1.000
_cell.angle_alpha   90.00
_cell.angle_beta   90.00
_cell.angle_gamma   90.00
#
_symmetry.space_group_name_H-M   'P 1'
#
loop_
_entity.id
_entity.type
_entity.pdbx_description
1 polymer ?
#
loop_
_entity_poly.entity_id
_entity_poly.type
_entity_poly.pdbx_seq_one_letter_code
_entity_poly.pdbx_strand_id
1 'polypeptide(L)'
;MVTKRFPLSFVLLAAPLAAQFSSGSNGSDGALNLQVLQGQTTRTVEFDPDDTTLFPPNGLNPARNNIFHFTTITIGPGVTVRMRSPRVRDLPVVWLASGAVLIQGAIDLTGGPGHPSSSNMQVRDAVRPRPRRIPRGCGRRDRSRSDAGRRTCSDPSA
;
A
#
# COMPACT_ATOMS: atom_id res chain seq x y z
N MET A 1 24.11 6.41 72.79
CA MET A 1 23.99 5.82 71.44
C MET A 1 22.64 6.23 70.87
N VAL A 2 22.60 7.15 69.90
CA VAL A 2 21.36 7.59 69.22
C VAL A 2 21.40 7.05 67.79
N THR A 3 20.53 6.10 67.48
CA THR A 3 20.45 5.46 66.16
C THR A 3 19.60 6.33 65.23
N LYS A 4 20.27 7.10 64.36
CA LYS A 4 19.65 7.98 63.37
C LYS A 4 19.20 7.14 62.17
N ARG A 5 17.88 6.94 62.01
CA ARG A 5 17.30 6.20 60.87
C ARG A 5 17.14 7.16 59.69
N PHE A 6 17.85 6.90 58.60
CA PHE A 6 17.69 7.59 57.32
C PHE A 6 16.57 6.93 56.51
N PRO A 7 15.57 7.67 56.01
CA PRO A 7 14.55 7.11 55.13
C PRO A 7 15.14 6.85 53.74
N LEU A 8 15.04 5.59 53.30
CA LEU A 8 15.37 5.17 51.94
C LEU A 8 14.22 5.59 51.01
N SER A 9 14.41 6.66 50.25
CA SER A 9 13.41 7.12 49.29
C SER A 9 13.52 6.33 47.99
N PHE A 10 12.50 5.53 47.66
CA PHE A 10 12.42 4.75 46.43
C PHE A 10 11.76 5.60 45.33
N VAL A 11 12.54 6.10 44.38
CA VAL A 11 12.04 6.85 43.22
C VAL A 11 11.56 5.85 42.17
N LEU A 12 10.25 5.75 41.97
CA LEU A 12 9.66 4.97 40.89
C LEU A 12 9.82 5.75 39.57
N LEU A 13 10.75 5.32 38.72
CA LEU A 13 10.92 5.88 37.38
C LEU A 13 9.83 5.29 36.47
N ALA A 14 8.80 6.10 36.17
CA ALA A 14 7.76 5.71 35.22
C ALA A 14 8.35 5.68 33.81
N ALA A 15 8.59 4.48 33.26
CA ALA A 15 8.94 4.32 31.86
C ALA A 15 7.70 4.62 30.99
N PRO A 16 7.81 5.41 29.91
CA PRO A 16 6.70 5.62 29.00
C PRO A 16 6.36 4.29 28.30
N LEU A 17 5.16 3.77 28.59
CA LEU A 17 4.55 2.69 27.82
C LEU A 17 4.18 3.22 26.43
N ALA A 18 5.12 3.12 25.49
CA ALA A 18 4.74 3.21 24.08
C ALA A 18 3.86 1.99 23.75
N ALA A 19 2.71 2.22 23.11
CA ALA A 19 1.91 1.12 22.59
C ALA A 19 2.75 0.35 21.57
N GLN A 20 3.16 -0.87 21.92
CA GLN A 20 3.92 -1.74 21.04
C GLN A 20 2.94 -2.35 20.03
N PHE A 21 2.85 -1.76 18.85
CA PHE A 21 2.12 -2.36 17.74
C PHE A 21 2.99 -3.45 17.09
N SER A 22 2.42 -4.62 16.89
CA SER A 22 3.03 -5.64 16.03
C SER A 22 2.35 -5.57 14.67
N SER A 23 3.11 -5.25 13.64
CA SER A 23 2.62 -5.26 12.25
C SER A 23 2.50 -6.67 11.68
N GLY A 24 3.04 -7.69 12.34
CA GLY A 24 3.25 -9.02 11.76
C GLY A 24 4.48 -9.11 10.85
N SER A 25 5.36 -8.11 10.83
CA SER A 25 6.65 -8.20 10.14
C SER A 25 7.53 -9.30 10.75
N ASN A 26 8.11 -10.14 9.90
CA ASN A 26 9.14 -11.12 10.30
C ASN A 26 10.57 -10.62 10.00
N GLY A 27 10.72 -9.40 9.46
CA GLY A 27 12.01 -8.78 9.16
C GLY A 27 12.78 -9.37 7.97
N SER A 28 12.18 -10.23 7.15
CA SER A 28 12.88 -10.92 6.05
C SER A 28 13.44 -9.99 4.98
N ASP A 29 12.89 -8.77 4.83
CA ASP A 29 13.33 -7.77 3.87
C ASP A 29 14.34 -6.75 4.45
N GLY A 30 14.77 -6.93 5.70
CA GLY A 30 15.78 -6.08 6.33
C GLY A 30 15.33 -4.64 6.56
N ALA A 31 16.28 -3.71 6.64
CA ALA A 31 15.98 -2.29 6.88
C ALA A 31 15.81 -1.54 5.54
N LEU A 32 14.70 -0.82 5.38
CA LEU A 32 14.54 0.13 4.29
C LEU A 32 15.15 1.48 4.73
N ASN A 33 16.24 1.90 4.10
CA ASN A 33 16.89 3.18 4.40
C ASN A 33 17.15 3.98 3.12
N LEU A 34 16.31 4.99 2.87
CA LEU A 34 16.40 5.85 1.70
C LEU A 34 16.80 7.26 2.14
N GLN A 35 17.97 7.70 1.68
CA GLN A 35 18.56 9.02 1.98
C GLN A 35 18.90 9.75 0.69
N VAL A 36 19.02 11.08 0.75
CA VAL A 36 19.65 11.84 -0.34
C VAL A 36 21.09 11.38 -0.55
N LEU A 37 21.55 11.37 -1.81
CA LEU A 37 22.95 11.04 -2.10
C LEU A 37 23.85 12.24 -1.78
N GLN A 38 25.14 11.98 -1.62
CA GLN A 38 26.12 13.03 -1.35
C GLN A 38 26.06 14.12 -2.42
N GLY A 39 25.96 15.38 -1.99
CA GLY A 39 25.85 16.53 -2.90
C GLY A 39 24.43 16.82 -3.42
N GLN A 40 23.42 16.07 -3.00
CA GLN A 40 22.02 16.32 -3.36
C GLN A 40 21.20 16.84 -2.17
N THR A 41 20.29 17.77 -2.45
CA THR A 41 19.27 18.24 -1.50
C THR A 41 17.94 17.51 -1.66
N THR A 42 17.71 16.93 -2.84
CA THR A 42 16.51 16.14 -3.16
C THR A 42 16.88 14.87 -3.91
N ARG A 43 16.14 13.78 -3.67
CA ARG A 43 16.30 12.51 -4.38
C ARG A 43 14.93 11.91 -4.66
N THR A 44 14.64 11.59 -5.92
CA THR A 44 13.48 10.75 -6.26
C THR A 44 13.94 9.30 -6.39
N VAL A 45 13.30 8.40 -5.65
CA VAL A 45 13.54 6.95 -5.70
C VAL A 45 12.31 6.32 -6.30
N GLU A 46 12.46 5.65 -7.44
CA GLU A 46 11.41 4.78 -7.95
C GLU A 46 11.45 3.47 -7.18
N PHE A 47 10.37 3.16 -6.45
CA PHE A 47 10.33 1.93 -5.66
C PHE A 47 10.08 0.74 -6.59
N ASP A 48 11.15 0.01 -6.88
CA ASP A 48 11.14 -1.22 -7.66
C ASP A 48 11.71 -2.36 -6.79
N PRO A 49 10.87 -3.29 -6.29
CA PRO A 49 11.33 -4.41 -5.48
C PRO A 49 12.36 -5.30 -6.16
N ASP A 50 12.36 -5.34 -7.49
CA ASP A 50 13.26 -6.19 -8.27
C ASP A 50 14.60 -5.48 -8.60
N ASP A 51 14.79 -4.23 -8.16
CA ASP A 51 16.02 -3.45 -8.37
C ASP A 51 17.13 -3.87 -7.38
N THR A 52 18.09 -4.64 -7.86
CA THR A 52 19.24 -5.12 -7.09
C THR A 52 20.31 -4.06 -6.84
N THR A 53 20.24 -2.90 -7.53
CA THR A 53 21.14 -1.77 -7.28
C THR A 53 20.67 -0.94 -6.09
N LEU A 54 19.36 -0.80 -5.92
CA LEU A 54 18.74 -0.16 -4.76
C LEU A 54 18.63 -1.13 -3.57
N PHE A 55 18.38 -2.41 -3.84
CA PHE A 55 18.15 -3.44 -2.84
C PHE A 55 19.02 -4.68 -3.08
N PRO A 56 20.34 -4.58 -2.88
CA PRO A 56 21.25 -5.69 -3.10
C PRO A 56 21.09 -6.79 -2.03
N PRO A 57 21.47 -8.05 -2.35
CA PRO A 57 21.90 -8.52 -3.66
C PRO A 57 20.75 -8.99 -4.57
N ASN A 58 19.59 -9.30 -4.01
CA ASN A 58 18.53 -10.08 -4.70
C ASN A 58 17.21 -9.31 -4.87
N GLY A 59 17.17 -8.01 -4.58
CA GLY A 59 15.93 -7.26 -4.48
C GLY A 59 15.21 -7.49 -3.14
N LEU A 60 13.99 -6.97 -3.04
CA LEU A 60 13.08 -7.14 -1.92
C LEU A 60 11.96 -8.13 -2.26
N ASN A 61 11.41 -8.76 -1.22
CA ASN A 61 10.25 -9.64 -1.29
C ASN A 61 10.41 -10.76 -2.34
N PRO A 62 11.19 -11.81 -2.01
CA PRO A 62 11.32 -13.00 -2.84
C PRO A 62 9.99 -13.74 -3.07
N ALA A 63 9.01 -13.56 -2.18
CA ALA A 63 7.68 -14.14 -2.32
C ALA A 63 6.84 -13.50 -3.45
N ARG A 64 7.30 -12.37 -3.99
CA ARG A 64 6.71 -11.60 -5.10
C ARG A 64 5.23 -11.23 -4.91
N ASN A 65 4.81 -11.02 -3.66
CA ASN A 65 3.41 -10.74 -3.29
C ASN A 65 3.16 -9.28 -2.86
N ASN A 66 4.19 -8.42 -2.87
CA ASN A 66 4.18 -7.03 -2.41
C ASN A 66 3.81 -6.79 -0.94
N ILE A 67 3.86 -7.83 -0.12
CA ILE A 67 3.85 -7.72 1.33
C ILE A 67 5.30 -7.75 1.80
N PHE A 68 5.82 -6.59 2.17
CA PHE A 68 7.20 -6.40 2.58
C PHE A 68 7.31 -6.47 4.10
N HIS A 69 8.29 -7.21 4.59
CA HIS A 69 8.55 -7.40 6.01
C HIS A 69 9.89 -6.76 6.39
N PHE A 70 9.86 -5.47 6.70
CA PHE A 70 11.03 -4.71 7.12
C PHE A 70 11.28 -4.82 8.62
N THR A 71 12.55 -4.66 9.01
CA THR A 71 12.93 -4.43 10.41
C THR A 71 12.68 -2.98 10.80
N THR A 72 13.17 -2.03 9.99
CA THR A 72 12.93 -0.59 10.15
C THR A 72 12.66 0.05 8.79
N ILE A 73 11.99 1.21 8.82
CA ILE A 73 11.74 2.01 7.62
C ILE A 73 12.19 3.43 7.91
N THR A 74 13.12 3.94 7.11
CA THR A 74 13.60 5.31 7.16
C THR A 74 13.57 5.92 5.76
N ILE A 75 12.78 6.98 5.60
CA ILE A 75 12.79 7.85 4.43
C ILE A 75 13.25 9.23 4.89
N GLY A 76 14.49 9.58 4.54
CA GLY A 76 15.11 10.83 4.92
C GLY A 76 14.45 12.08 4.32
N PRO A 77 14.74 13.27 4.87
CA PRO A 77 14.25 14.53 4.32
C PRO A 77 14.72 14.73 2.88
N GLY A 78 13.88 15.36 2.04
CA GLY A 78 14.20 15.60 0.63
C GLY A 78 14.11 14.37 -0.28
N VAL A 79 13.82 13.18 0.28
CA VAL A 79 13.56 11.97 -0.51
C VAL A 79 12.09 11.91 -0.91
N THR A 80 11.81 11.62 -2.18
CA THR A 80 10.48 11.26 -2.66
C THR A 80 10.51 9.82 -3.16
N VAL A 81 9.76 8.94 -2.51
CA VAL A 81 9.58 7.55 -2.95
C VAL A 81 8.38 7.50 -3.87
N ARG A 82 8.61 7.21 -5.15
CA ARG A 82 7.55 7.15 -6.15
C ARG A 82 7.12 5.71 -6.40
N MET A 83 5.84 5.46 -6.19
CA MET A 83 5.20 4.17 -6.40
C MET A 83 4.54 4.13 -7.76
N ARG A 84 5.06 3.32 -8.69
CA ARG A 84 4.45 3.12 -10.02
C ARG A 84 3.92 1.71 -10.15
N SER A 85 2.65 1.58 -10.56
CA SER A 85 1.97 0.28 -10.72
C SER A 85 2.84 -0.79 -11.44
N PRO A 86 3.48 -0.48 -12.60
CA PRO A 86 4.28 -1.49 -13.30
C PRO A 86 5.54 -1.94 -12.54
N ARG A 87 6.06 -1.11 -11.64
CA ARG A 87 7.23 -1.43 -10.80
C ARG A 87 6.87 -2.27 -9.60
N VAL A 88 5.69 -2.02 -9.06
CA VAL A 88 5.13 -2.81 -7.97
C VAL A 88 4.20 -3.89 -8.53
N ARG A 89 4.55 -4.48 -9.68
CA ARG A 89 3.92 -5.70 -10.22
C ARG A 89 2.39 -5.61 -10.37
N ASP A 90 1.86 -4.40 -10.49
CA ASP A 90 0.42 -4.08 -10.51
C ASP A 90 -0.37 -4.69 -9.32
N LEU A 91 0.29 -4.83 -8.17
CA LEU A 91 -0.28 -5.38 -6.94
C LEU A 91 -0.29 -4.33 -5.82
N PRO A 92 -1.23 -4.43 -4.85
CA PRO A 92 -1.20 -3.61 -3.65
C PRO A 92 0.14 -3.72 -2.93
N VAL A 93 0.64 -2.60 -2.41
CA VAL A 93 1.88 -2.55 -1.64
C VAL A 93 1.56 -2.49 -0.16
N VAL A 94 2.11 -3.40 0.61
CA VAL A 94 1.98 -3.45 2.07
C VAL A 94 3.36 -3.44 2.69
N TRP A 95 3.66 -2.44 3.51
CA TRP A 95 4.89 -2.37 4.28
C TRP A 95 4.61 -2.71 5.74
N LEU A 96 5.22 -3.78 6.22
CA LEU A 96 5.17 -4.22 7.61
C LEU A 96 6.53 -3.92 8.24
N ALA A 97 6.55 -3.31 9.42
CA ALA A 97 7.77 -3.01 10.17
C ALA A 97 7.71 -3.57 11.59
N SER A 98 8.77 -4.25 12.05
CA SER A 98 8.86 -4.71 13.44
C SER A 98 9.48 -3.68 14.38
N GLY A 99 10.13 -2.64 13.83
CA GLY A 99 10.76 -1.56 14.56
C GLY A 99 10.31 -0.17 14.08
N ALA A 100 11.17 0.82 14.27
CA ALA A 100 10.86 2.22 14.01
C ALA A 100 10.55 2.49 12.52
N VAL A 101 9.53 3.33 12.31
CA VAL A 101 9.16 3.87 11.00
C VAL A 101 9.29 5.40 11.08
N LEU A 102 10.23 5.95 10.33
CA LEU A 102 10.49 7.38 10.26
C LEU A 102 10.40 7.85 8.80
N ILE A 103 9.40 8.68 8.49
CA ILE A 103 9.18 9.23 7.16
C ILE A 103 9.25 10.75 7.26
N GLN A 104 10.39 11.31 6.86
CA GLN A 104 10.64 12.76 6.81
C GLN A 104 10.62 13.30 5.38
N GLY A 105 10.63 12.40 4.39
CA GLY A 105 10.39 12.70 2.98
C GLY A 105 8.92 12.53 2.57
N ALA A 106 8.70 12.28 1.29
CA ALA A 106 7.38 12.09 0.70
C ALA A 106 7.23 10.69 0.08
N ILE A 107 5.99 10.19 0.08
CA ILE A 107 5.58 9.04 -0.74
C ILE A 107 4.65 9.57 -1.83
N ASP A 108 5.09 9.47 -3.08
CA ASP A 108 4.32 9.84 -4.24
C ASP A 108 3.51 8.63 -4.73
N LEU A 109 2.19 8.72 -4.54
CA LEU A 109 1.18 7.73 -4.94
C LEU A 109 0.34 8.23 -6.13
N THR A 110 0.81 9.24 -6.87
CA THR A 110 0.06 9.77 -8.01
C THR A 110 -0.14 8.68 -9.07
N GLY A 111 -1.41 8.42 -9.37
CA GLY A 111 -1.80 7.46 -10.40
C GLY A 111 -1.68 8.05 -11.81
N GLY A 112 -1.74 7.17 -12.81
CA GLY A 112 -1.92 7.60 -14.19
C GLY A 112 -3.31 8.26 -14.40
N PRO A 113 -3.51 8.92 -15.55
CA PRO A 113 -4.83 9.42 -15.93
C PRO A 113 -5.89 8.32 -15.84
N GLY A 114 -7.06 8.66 -15.27
CA GLY A 114 -8.20 7.76 -15.30
C GLY A 114 -8.64 7.45 -16.74
N HIS A 115 -9.39 6.36 -16.90
CA HIS A 115 -9.94 6.00 -18.20
C HIS A 115 -10.82 7.14 -18.76
N PRO A 116 -10.68 7.55 -20.03
CA PRO A 116 -11.46 8.64 -20.59
C PRO A 116 -12.95 8.33 -20.53
N SER A 117 -13.76 9.33 -20.17
CA SER A 117 -15.21 9.21 -20.20
C SER A 117 -15.68 9.04 -21.64
N SER A 118 -16.08 7.82 -22.00
CA SER A 118 -16.60 7.49 -23.33
C SER A 118 -18.02 6.93 -23.24
N SER A 119 -18.88 7.39 -24.16
CA SER A 119 -20.17 6.76 -24.45
C SER A 119 -20.01 5.50 -25.30
N ASN A 120 -18.84 5.31 -25.93
CA ASN A 120 -18.51 4.09 -26.64
C ASN A 120 -18.15 2.98 -25.63
N MET A 121 -19.05 2.00 -25.51
CA MET A 121 -18.88 0.86 -24.61
C MET A 121 -17.70 -0.05 -24.99
N GLN A 122 -17.17 0.02 -26.21
CA GLN A 122 -15.96 -0.71 -26.61
C GLN A 122 -14.68 -0.12 -26.04
N VAL A 123 -14.70 1.17 -25.69
CA VAL A 123 -13.53 1.85 -25.12
C VAL A 123 -13.46 1.61 -23.62
N ARG A 124 -14.60 1.39 -22.95
CA ARG A 124 -14.64 1.08 -21.52
C ARG A 124 -13.97 -0.27 -21.26
N ASP A 125 -12.83 -0.25 -20.57
CA ASP A 125 -12.30 -1.47 -19.98
C ASP A 125 -13.33 -2.03 -19.00
N ALA A 126 -13.78 -3.26 -19.26
CA ALA A 126 -14.63 -3.94 -18.32
C ALA A 126 -13.85 -4.11 -17.01
N VAL A 127 -14.46 -3.72 -15.88
CA VAL A 127 -14.04 -4.22 -14.56
C VAL A 127 -13.86 -5.72 -14.74
N ARG A 128 -12.65 -6.26 -14.54
CA ARG A 128 -12.40 -7.70 -14.52
C ARG A 128 -12.84 -8.21 -13.15
N PRO A 129 -14.10 -8.66 -12.99
CA PRO A 129 -14.56 -9.14 -11.71
C PRO A 129 -13.98 -10.56 -11.59
N ARG A 130 -13.46 -10.93 -10.42
CA ARG A 130 -13.14 -12.34 -10.14
C ARG A 130 -14.39 -13.20 -10.41
N PRO A 131 -14.24 -14.51 -10.73
CA PRO A 131 -15.36 -15.35 -11.16
C PRO A 131 -16.42 -15.49 -10.07
N ARG A 132 -17.36 -14.55 -10.03
CA ARG A 132 -18.65 -14.65 -9.39
C ARG A 132 -19.67 -14.19 -10.41
N ARG A 133 -20.62 -15.08 -10.71
CA ARG A 133 -21.74 -14.87 -11.62
C ARG A 133 -22.37 -13.49 -11.36
N ILE A 134 -22.13 -12.53 -12.24
CA ILE A 134 -22.88 -11.28 -12.22
C ILE A 134 -24.23 -11.56 -12.89
N PRO A 135 -25.37 -11.29 -12.22
CA PRO A 135 -26.68 -11.31 -12.87
C PRO A 135 -26.66 -10.33 -14.05
N ARG A 136 -27.07 -10.79 -15.24
CA ARG A 136 -27.09 -9.96 -16.45
C ARG A 136 -27.97 -8.72 -16.20
N GLY A 137 -27.34 -7.55 -16.12
CA GLY A 137 -28.03 -6.29 -15.95
C GLY A 137 -28.93 -5.98 -17.15
N CYS A 138 -30.19 -5.66 -16.89
CA CYS A 138 -31.15 -5.23 -17.89
C CYS A 138 -30.78 -3.83 -18.42
N GLY A 139 -30.25 -3.77 -19.63
CA GLY A 139 -30.12 -2.51 -20.37
C GLY A 139 -31.50 -1.95 -20.68
N ARG A 140 -31.88 -0.85 -20.00
CA ARG A 140 -33.10 -0.08 -20.27
C ARG A 140 -32.95 0.63 -21.62
N ARG A 141 -33.61 0.12 -22.67
CA ARG A 141 -33.86 0.88 -23.90
C ARG A 141 -35.14 1.69 -23.74
N ASP A 142 -34.99 2.99 -23.59
CA ASP A 142 -36.00 4.03 -23.84
C ASP A 142 -35.34 5.01 -24.83
N ARG A 143 -35.90 5.50 -25.95
CA ARG A 143 -37.08 5.26 -26.77
C ARG A 143 -36.70 5.78 -28.17
N SER A 144 -36.73 4.92 -29.19
CA SER A 144 -36.99 5.36 -30.57
C SER A 144 -38.00 4.39 -31.14
N ARG A 145 -39.08 4.98 -31.64
CA ARG A 145 -40.35 4.38 -32.03
C ARG A 145 -40.16 3.64 -33.36
N SER A 146 -40.40 2.32 -33.39
CA SER A 146 -41.18 1.60 -34.42
C SER A 146 -41.07 0.09 -34.23
N ASP A 147 -42.21 -0.48 -33.91
CA ASP A 147 -42.74 -1.81 -34.20
C ASP A 147 -42.17 -3.14 -33.64
N ALA A 148 -43.15 -3.92 -33.17
CA ALA A 148 -43.28 -5.35 -32.87
C ALA A 148 -42.08 -6.18 -32.35
N GLY A 149 -42.17 -6.57 -31.07
CA GLY A 149 -41.34 -7.64 -30.51
C GLY A 149 -41.49 -7.81 -28.99
N ARG A 150 -42.59 -8.44 -28.58
CA ARG A 150 -43.00 -8.85 -27.23
C ARG A 150 -41.84 -9.06 -26.23
N ARG A 151 -41.78 -8.22 -25.19
CA ARG A 151 -40.94 -8.45 -24.00
C ARG A 151 -41.71 -9.33 -23.01
N THR A 152 -41.23 -10.55 -22.76
CA THR A 152 -41.64 -11.32 -21.57
C THR A 152 -40.42 -11.50 -20.69
N CYS A 153 -40.41 -10.82 -19.55
CA CYS A 153 -39.56 -11.21 -18.43
C CYS A 153 -40.26 -12.39 -17.75
N SER A 154 -39.78 -13.59 -17.98
CA SER A 154 -40.20 -14.76 -17.20
C SER A 154 -39.34 -14.80 -15.93
N ASP A 155 -40.00 -14.65 -14.79
CA ASP A 155 -39.43 -14.76 -13.45
C ASP A 155 -39.12 -16.24 -13.15
N PRO A 156 -37.92 -16.64 -12.68
CA PRO A 156 -37.72 -17.99 -12.17
C PRO A 156 -38.03 -17.99 -10.67
N SER A 157 -39.31 -18.12 -10.33
CA SER A 157 -39.73 -18.52 -8.99
C SER A 157 -40.29 -19.95 -9.07
N ALA A 158 -39.42 -20.94 -8.83
CA ALA A 158 -39.67 -22.26 -8.26
C ALA A 158 -38.33 -22.96 -8.00
#